data_AF-A0AAN6EH18-F1
#
_entry.id   AF-A0AAN6EH18-F1
#
_cell.length_a   1.000
_cell.length_b   1.000
_cell.length_c   1.000
_cell.angle_alpha   90.00
_cell.angle_beta   90.00
_cell.angle_gamma   90.00
#
_symmetry.space_group_name_H-M   'P 1'
#
loop_
_entity.id
_entity.type
_entity.pdbx_description
1 polymer ?
#
loop_
_entity_poly.entity_id
_entity_poly.type
_entity_poly.pdbx_seq_one_letter_code
_entity_poly.pdbx_strand_id
1 'polypeptide(L)'
;AGCLCVDNALCTISRFILLDAMLLFFTAMSALSFSGLYKHRLQPFTRVWWGWLFATGVVLGLVASSKWVGFFSVGLVGLYTVWELYDIFGQSRTRIRSYALHWSARIVALAVVLLAIYMLCFRIHFRLLYKSGPGDVPMDSLFQAGLQGTGLANQPMDIAYGSVITLKSAVPGVGLLHSHANTYPDGSKQQQVTGYTHAVQNNNWVVEIMHSQARGNTSETLEFERNGNIVRLVHAGTNRNLHSHAIAAILNFLFFAPFTFGFDYPAEELANRKWLLSWNV
;
A
#
# COMPACT_ATOMS: atom_id res chain seq x y z
N ALA A 1 -0.01 33.82 22.50
CA ALA A 1 1.20 33.83 21.64
C ALA A 1 2.47 33.58 22.46
N GLY A 2 2.79 34.44 23.45
CA GLY A 2 4.03 34.29 24.27
C GLY A 2 4.24 32.92 24.90
N CYS A 3 3.20 32.31 25.49
CA CYS A 3 3.31 30.96 26.10
C CYS A 3 3.61 29.84 25.09
N LEU A 4 3.15 29.95 23.83
CA LEU A 4 3.45 28.94 22.80
C LEU A 4 4.90 29.03 22.32
N CYS A 5 5.45 30.25 22.22
CA CYS A 5 6.83 30.44 21.74
C CYS A 5 7.89 29.98 22.75
N VAL A 6 7.52 29.91 24.04
CA VAL A 6 8.43 29.50 25.14
C VAL A 6 8.18 28.04 25.55
N ASP A 7 7.24 27.35 24.89
CA ASP A 7 6.97 25.95 25.17
C ASP A 7 8.17 25.08 24.72
N ASN A 8 8.79 24.39 25.69
CA ASN A 8 9.98 23.59 25.46
C ASN A 8 9.72 22.40 24.53
N ALA A 9 8.51 21.84 24.52
CA ALA A 9 8.18 20.72 23.64
C ALA A 9 8.09 21.19 22.18
N LEU A 10 7.42 22.33 21.94
CA LEU A 10 7.35 22.94 20.60
C LEU A 10 8.73 23.39 20.11
N CYS A 11 9.56 23.98 20.96
CA CYS A 11 10.93 24.35 20.61
C CYS A 11 11.79 23.13 20.26
N THR A 12 11.67 22.03 21.03
CA THR A 12 12.46 20.82 20.79
C THR A 12 12.05 20.14 19.49
N ILE A 13 10.74 19.95 19.27
CA ILE A 13 10.24 19.25 18.07
C ILE A 13 10.45 20.05 16.78
N SER A 14 10.48 21.38 16.86
CA SER A 14 10.72 22.25 15.71
C SER A 14 12.20 22.48 15.38
N ARG A 15 13.12 22.13 16.29
CA ARG A 15 14.57 22.32 16.10
C ARG A 15 15.21 21.26 15.20
N PHE A 16 14.64 20.08 15.15
CA PHE A 16 15.15 18.96 14.37
C PHE A 16 14.41 18.83 13.03
N ILE A 17 14.99 18.11 12.07
CA ILE A 17 14.39 17.86 10.75
C ILE A 17 13.35 16.73 10.89
N LEU A 18 12.22 17.02 11.54
CA LEU A 18 11.08 16.11 11.66
C LEU A 18 9.90 16.61 10.83
N LEU A 19 9.10 15.65 10.36
CA LEU A 19 7.80 15.90 9.73
C LEU A 19 6.81 16.57 10.70
N ASP A 20 7.00 16.40 12.00
CA ASP A 20 6.09 16.92 13.02
C ASP A 20 6.09 18.46 13.08
N ALA A 21 7.20 19.12 12.77
CA ALA A 21 7.25 20.58 12.67
C ALA A 21 6.37 21.11 11.52
N MET A 22 6.43 20.44 10.36
CA MET A 22 5.59 20.76 9.20
C MET A 22 4.10 20.47 9.48
N LEU A 23 3.81 19.35 10.14
CA LEU A 23 2.46 19.01 10.58
C LEU A 23 1.90 20.07 11.54
N LEU A 24 2.67 20.49 12.54
CA LEU A 24 2.25 21.53 13.49
C LEU A 24 1.96 22.86 12.78
N PHE A 25 2.83 23.27 11.85
CA PHE A 25 2.63 24.47 11.05
C PHE A 25 1.32 24.43 10.25
N PHE A 26 1.10 23.37 9.48
CA PHE A 26 -0.13 23.24 8.69
C PHE A 26 -1.36 23.08 9.60
N THR A 27 -1.24 22.41 10.75
CA THR A 27 -2.34 22.27 11.73
C THR A 27 -2.72 23.64 12.30
N ALA A 28 -1.74 24.46 12.70
CA ALA A 28 -2.00 25.82 13.16
C ALA A 28 -2.63 26.69 12.07
N MET A 29 -2.16 26.56 10.82
CA MET A 29 -2.75 27.24 9.67
C MET A 29 -4.19 26.75 9.39
N SER A 30 -4.48 25.48 9.62
CA SER A 30 -5.83 24.93 9.48
C SER A 30 -6.78 25.54 10.50
N ALA A 31 -6.33 25.68 11.76
CA ALA A 31 -7.08 26.34 12.82
C ALA A 31 -7.30 27.84 12.51
N LEU A 32 -6.29 28.52 11.96
CA LEU A 32 -6.41 29.92 11.55
C LEU A 32 -7.43 30.10 10.42
N SER A 33 -7.31 29.31 9.35
CA SER A 33 -8.23 29.38 8.21
C SER A 33 -9.65 29.03 8.63
N PHE A 34 -9.82 28.02 9.49
CA PHE A 34 -11.10 27.63 10.07
C PHE A 34 -11.71 28.74 10.94
N SER A 35 -10.91 29.41 11.78
CA SER A 35 -11.36 30.58 12.54
C SER A 35 -11.82 31.72 11.62
N GLY A 36 -11.10 31.95 10.52
CA GLY A 36 -11.49 32.90 9.48
C GLY A 36 -12.82 32.57 8.82
N LEU A 37 -13.06 31.28 8.51
CA LEU A 37 -14.33 30.77 8.00
C LEU A 37 -15.47 30.97 9.00
N TYR A 38 -15.25 30.60 10.27
CA TYR A 38 -16.21 30.77 11.35
C TYR A 38 -16.62 32.23 11.57
N LYS A 39 -15.65 33.16 11.49
CA LYS A 39 -15.89 34.60 11.61
C LYS A 39 -16.85 35.12 10.52
N HIS A 40 -16.74 34.61 9.30
CA HIS A 40 -17.55 35.05 8.17
C HIS A 40 -18.75 34.13 7.87
N ARG A 41 -19.11 33.22 8.80
CA ARG A 41 -20.21 32.25 8.59
C ARG A 41 -21.56 32.88 8.30
N LEU A 42 -21.82 34.05 8.91
CA LEU A 42 -23.08 34.79 8.75
C LEU A 42 -23.14 35.62 7.45
N GLN A 43 -22.05 35.65 6.67
CA GLN A 43 -21.95 36.37 5.40
C GLN A 43 -21.61 35.40 4.27
N PRO A 44 -22.46 34.39 4.02
CA PRO A 44 -22.15 33.34 3.04
C PRO A 44 -22.10 33.89 1.62
N PHE A 45 -21.33 33.21 0.76
CA PHE A 45 -21.13 33.56 -0.66
C PHE A 45 -20.49 34.92 -0.93
N THR A 46 -20.02 35.64 0.10
CA THR A 46 -19.17 36.81 -0.08
C THR A 46 -17.79 36.39 -0.57
N ARG A 47 -17.06 37.31 -1.23
CA ARG A 47 -15.68 37.05 -1.69
C ARG A 47 -14.76 36.67 -0.51
N VAL A 48 -14.98 37.28 0.65
CA VAL A 48 -14.22 36.99 1.87
C VAL A 48 -14.53 35.59 2.38
N TRP A 49 -15.80 35.19 2.42
CA TRP A 49 -16.20 33.83 2.80
C TRP A 49 -15.60 32.77 1.86
N TRP A 50 -15.66 32.99 0.55
CA TRP A 50 -15.04 32.11 -0.44
C TRP A 50 -13.52 32.02 -0.26
N GLY A 51 -12.86 33.15 -0.01
CA GLY A 51 -11.42 33.19 0.25
C GLY A 51 -11.03 32.31 1.44
N TRP A 52 -11.74 32.44 2.56
CA TRP A 52 -11.50 31.60 3.74
C TRP A 52 -11.89 30.13 3.52
N LEU A 53 -12.99 29.85 2.83
CA LEU A 53 -13.42 28.48 2.54
C LEU A 53 -12.38 27.72 1.68
N PHE A 54 -11.91 28.34 0.60
CA PHE A 54 -10.86 27.74 -0.24
C PHE A 54 -9.52 27.67 0.49
N ALA A 55 -9.16 28.69 1.29
CA ALA A 55 -7.96 28.64 2.11
C ALA A 55 -8.01 27.44 3.09
N THR A 56 -9.14 27.21 3.73
CA THR A 56 -9.33 26.04 4.60
C THR A 56 -9.19 24.74 3.83
N GLY A 57 -9.82 24.60 2.66
CA GLY A 57 -9.65 23.44 1.79
C GLY A 57 -8.20 23.15 1.40
N VAL A 58 -7.48 24.21 1.00
CA VAL A 58 -6.07 24.11 0.61
C VAL A 58 -5.21 23.63 1.78
N VAL A 59 -5.38 24.25 2.94
CA VAL A 59 -4.59 23.94 4.12
C VAL A 59 -4.92 22.56 4.67
N LEU A 60 -6.19 22.14 4.65
CA LEU A 60 -6.57 20.77 5.02
C LEU A 60 -5.94 19.72 4.09
N GLY A 61 -5.85 20.00 2.78
CA GLY A 61 -5.11 19.18 1.83
C GLY A 61 -3.62 19.08 2.18
N LEU A 62 -2.98 20.19 2.53
CA LEU A 62 -1.56 20.22 2.93
C LEU A 62 -1.32 19.47 4.26
N VAL A 63 -2.19 19.67 5.26
CA VAL A 63 -2.15 18.94 6.54
C VAL A 63 -2.23 17.44 6.30
N ALA A 64 -3.24 16.97 5.56
CA ALA A 64 -3.44 15.55 5.27
C ALA A 64 -2.29 14.93 4.46
N SER A 65 -1.67 15.72 3.58
CA SER A 65 -0.52 15.28 2.77
C SER A 65 0.78 15.19 3.56
N SER A 66 0.88 15.89 4.71
CA SER A 66 2.09 15.86 5.55
C SER A 66 2.16 14.62 6.45
N LYS A 67 1.06 14.26 7.11
CA LYS A 67 0.95 13.09 7.98
C LYS A 67 -0.52 12.73 8.16
N TRP A 68 -0.84 11.44 8.23
CA TRP A 68 -2.23 10.98 8.39
C TRP A 68 -2.88 11.40 9.71
N VAL A 69 -2.09 11.71 10.75
CA VAL A 69 -2.62 12.35 11.97
C VAL A 69 -3.37 13.65 11.64
N GLY A 70 -3.01 14.33 10.55
CA GLY A 70 -3.68 15.51 10.04
C GLY A 70 -5.15 15.29 9.65
N PHE A 71 -5.60 14.04 9.44
CA PHE A 71 -7.02 13.75 9.22
C PHE A 71 -7.90 14.09 10.43
N PHE A 72 -7.34 14.23 11.63
CA PHE A 72 -8.11 14.75 12.77
C PHE A 72 -8.54 16.21 12.56
N SER A 73 -7.70 17.05 11.95
CA SER A 73 -8.07 18.42 11.58
C SER A 73 -9.14 18.44 10.49
N VAL A 74 -9.03 17.53 9.51
CA VAL A 74 -10.05 17.35 8.47
C VAL A 74 -11.38 16.91 9.09
N GLY A 75 -11.35 15.95 10.01
CA GLY A 75 -12.52 15.46 10.73
C GLY A 75 -13.18 16.56 11.57
N LEU A 76 -12.41 17.36 12.30
CA LEU A 76 -12.94 18.48 13.08
C LEU A 76 -13.67 19.51 12.21
N VAL A 77 -13.03 19.97 11.13
CA VAL A 77 -13.66 20.92 10.21
C VAL A 77 -14.85 20.28 9.49
N GLY A 78 -14.76 18.99 9.13
CA GLY A 78 -15.85 18.23 8.52
C GLY A 78 -17.07 18.11 9.42
N LEU A 79 -16.89 17.74 10.69
CA LEU A 79 -17.97 17.65 11.68
C LEU A 79 -18.63 19.00 11.91
N TYR A 80 -17.84 20.08 12.05
CA TYR A 80 -18.39 21.43 12.13
C TYR A 80 -19.19 21.79 10.89
N THR A 81 -18.68 21.44 9.70
CA THR A 81 -19.34 21.74 8.42
C THR A 81 -20.68 21.03 8.30
N VAL A 82 -20.76 19.77 8.74
CA VAL A 82 -22.03 19.01 8.79
C VAL A 82 -23.00 19.64 9.79
N TRP A 83 -22.51 20.00 10.98
CA TRP A 83 -23.33 20.68 11.99
C TRP A 83 -23.87 22.02 11.49
N GLU A 84 -23.05 22.82 10.82
CA GLU A 84 -23.45 24.12 10.24
C GLU A 84 -24.45 23.94 9.09
N LEU A 85 -24.28 22.91 8.25
CA LEU A 85 -25.28 22.56 7.23
C LEU A 85 -26.59 22.09 7.85
N TYR A 86 -26.55 21.37 8.97
CA TYR A 86 -27.75 20.99 9.72
C TYR A 86 -28.47 22.21 10.30
N ASP A 87 -27.73 23.17 10.88
CA ASP A 87 -28.31 24.42 11.39
C ASP A 87 -28.97 25.25 10.29
N ILE A 88 -28.31 25.39 9.12
CA ILE A 88 -28.89 26.07 7.94
C ILE A 88 -30.16 25.37 7.46
N PHE A 89 -30.22 24.04 7.52
CA PHE A 89 -31.41 23.28 7.16
C PHE A 89 -32.57 23.54 8.14
N GLY A 90 -32.29 23.66 9.44
CA GLY A 90 -33.30 23.94 10.47
C GLY A 90 -33.92 25.35 10.39
N GLN A 91 -33.31 26.28 9.64
CA GLN A 91 -33.84 27.62 9.46
C GLN A 91 -34.98 27.64 8.44
N SER A 92 -36.22 27.86 8.91
CA SER A 92 -37.48 27.88 8.12
C SER A 92 -37.48 28.79 6.87
N ARG A 93 -36.54 29.74 6.79
CA ARG A 93 -36.44 30.72 5.70
C ARG A 93 -35.52 30.28 4.55
N THR A 94 -34.81 29.17 4.66
CA THR A 94 -33.81 28.80 3.65
C THR A 94 -34.46 28.19 2.41
N ARG A 95 -34.23 28.84 1.26
CA ARG A 95 -34.66 28.30 -0.04
C ARG A 95 -33.80 27.08 -0.39
N ILE A 96 -34.41 26.00 -0.87
CA ILE A 96 -33.70 24.75 -1.23
C ILE A 96 -32.54 24.95 -2.20
N ARG A 97 -32.65 25.92 -3.12
CA ARG A 97 -31.56 26.31 -4.03
C ARG A 97 -30.36 26.87 -3.27
N SER A 98 -30.57 27.71 -2.27
CA SER A 98 -29.49 28.27 -1.44
C SER A 98 -28.82 27.18 -0.61
N TYR A 99 -29.62 26.24 -0.08
CA TYR A 99 -29.11 25.08 0.64
C TYR A 99 -28.25 24.18 -0.24
N ALA A 100 -28.70 23.89 -1.47
CA ALA A 100 -27.91 23.13 -2.43
C ALA A 100 -26.58 23.83 -2.79
N LEU A 101 -26.59 25.17 -2.94
CA LEU A 101 -25.37 25.95 -3.17
C LEU A 101 -24.40 25.88 -1.99
N HIS A 102 -24.91 25.84 -0.76
CA HIS A 102 -24.09 25.68 0.44
C HIS A 102 -23.40 24.31 0.50
N TRP A 103 -24.10 23.25 0.11
CA TRP A 103 -23.55 21.91 -0.02
C TRP A 103 -22.49 21.86 -1.11
N SER A 104 -22.82 22.33 -2.33
CA SER A 104 -21.90 22.28 -3.46
C SER A 104 -20.63 23.09 -3.19
N ALA A 105 -20.74 24.28 -2.60
CA ALA A 105 -19.58 25.10 -2.26
C ALA A 105 -18.64 24.38 -1.29
N ARG A 106 -19.16 23.75 -0.23
CA ARG A 106 -18.37 23.04 0.77
C ARG A 106 -17.78 21.74 0.24
N ILE A 107 -18.52 20.96 -0.55
CA ILE A 107 -17.99 19.74 -1.19
C ILE A 107 -16.82 20.11 -2.11
N VAL A 108 -17.00 21.11 -2.98
CA VAL A 108 -15.93 21.53 -3.90
C VAL A 108 -14.73 22.06 -3.13
N ALA A 109 -14.94 23.01 -2.23
CA ALA A 109 -13.84 23.70 -1.57
C ALA A 109 -13.15 22.85 -0.49
N LEU A 110 -13.86 21.97 0.24
CA LEU A 110 -13.29 21.22 1.36
C LEU A 110 -12.95 19.77 1.01
N ALA A 111 -13.69 19.11 0.11
CA ALA A 111 -13.42 17.72 -0.26
C ALA A 111 -12.64 17.62 -1.57
N VAL A 112 -13.10 18.27 -2.65
CA VAL A 112 -12.44 18.16 -3.96
C VAL A 112 -11.07 18.82 -3.96
N VAL A 113 -10.93 20.03 -3.40
CA VAL A 113 -9.62 20.71 -3.28
C VAL A 113 -8.65 19.94 -2.39
N LEU A 114 -9.12 19.40 -1.26
CA LEU A 114 -8.32 18.56 -0.37
C LEU A 114 -7.77 17.35 -1.12
N LEU A 115 -8.64 16.61 -1.81
CA LEU A 115 -8.25 15.45 -2.61
C LEU A 115 -7.30 15.84 -3.73
N ALA A 116 -7.56 16.96 -4.43
CA ALA A 116 -6.70 17.43 -5.52
C ALA A 116 -5.28 17.75 -5.04
N ILE A 117 -5.11 18.40 -3.89
CA ILE A 117 -3.79 18.67 -3.31
C ILE A 117 -3.10 17.39 -2.89
N TYR A 118 -3.83 16.48 -2.23
CA TYR A 118 -3.29 15.18 -1.83
C TYR A 118 -2.77 14.40 -3.05
N MET A 119 -3.59 14.28 -4.09
CA MET A 119 -3.21 13.61 -5.34
C MET A 119 -2.06 14.33 -6.06
N LEU A 120 -2.00 15.66 -6.00
CA LEU A 120 -0.89 16.45 -6.55
C LEU A 120 0.43 16.14 -5.83
N CYS A 121 0.43 16.02 -4.49
CA CYS A 121 1.61 15.63 -3.73
C CYS A 121 2.12 14.24 -4.14
N PHE A 122 1.24 13.25 -4.30
CA PHE A 122 1.62 11.93 -4.82
C PHE A 122 2.12 11.98 -6.27
N ARG A 123 1.47 12.81 -7.11
CA ARG A 123 1.91 13.00 -8.49
C ARG A 123 3.34 13.54 -8.55
N ILE A 124 3.67 14.51 -7.70
CA ILE A 124 5.02 15.08 -7.58
C ILE A 124 5.97 14.02 -7.03
N HIS A 125 5.59 13.30 -5.97
CA HIS A 125 6.39 12.24 -5.36
C HIS A 125 6.83 11.19 -6.40
N PHE A 126 5.88 10.62 -7.15
CA PHE A 126 6.18 9.61 -8.16
C PHE A 126 6.91 10.16 -9.40
N ARG A 127 6.79 11.47 -9.72
CA ARG A 127 7.63 12.09 -10.76
C ARG A 127 9.06 12.29 -10.31
N LEU A 128 9.27 12.61 -9.03
CA LEU A 128 10.58 12.90 -8.50
C LEU A 128 11.37 11.61 -8.23
N LEU A 129 10.71 10.59 -7.68
CA LEU A 129 11.28 9.28 -7.37
C LEU A 129 10.98 8.26 -8.50
N TYR A 130 11.53 8.52 -9.69
CA TYR A 130 11.36 7.63 -10.85
C TYR A 130 12.43 6.52 -10.96
N LYS A 131 13.42 6.49 -10.06
CA LYS A 131 14.53 5.52 -10.06
C LYS A 131 14.27 4.40 -9.06
N SER A 132 14.71 3.19 -9.40
CA SER A 132 14.71 2.04 -8.49
C SER A 132 15.67 2.24 -7.31
N GLY A 133 15.35 1.68 -6.15
CA GLY A 133 16.11 1.81 -4.92
C GLY A 133 15.60 0.85 -3.84
N PRO A 134 16.29 0.72 -2.69
CA PRO A 134 16.00 -0.35 -1.70
C PRO A 134 14.59 -0.33 -1.11
N GLY A 135 13.85 0.79 -1.25
CA GLY A 135 12.48 0.94 -0.77
C GLY A 135 11.39 0.53 -1.76
N ASP A 136 11.71 0.13 -2.99
CA ASP A 136 10.72 -0.28 -3.99
C ASP A 136 10.23 -1.73 -3.83
N VAL A 137 10.94 -2.54 -3.03
CA VAL A 137 10.69 -3.96 -2.79
C VAL A 137 9.22 -4.32 -2.46
N PRO A 138 8.51 -3.56 -1.60
CA PRO A 138 7.11 -3.87 -1.28
C PRO A 138 6.13 -3.55 -2.42
N MET A 139 6.55 -2.78 -3.43
CA MET A 139 5.68 -2.35 -4.53
C MET A 139 5.39 -3.50 -5.51
N ASP A 140 4.31 -3.37 -6.28
CA ASP A 140 3.97 -4.35 -7.31
C ASP A 140 5.04 -4.43 -8.40
N SER A 141 5.21 -5.61 -9.00
CA SER A 141 6.23 -5.82 -10.03
C SER A 141 6.02 -4.92 -11.25
N LEU A 142 4.77 -4.63 -11.61
CA LEU A 142 4.45 -3.71 -12.71
C LEU A 142 4.91 -2.27 -12.40
N PHE A 143 4.75 -1.83 -11.15
CA PHE A 143 5.25 -0.53 -10.71
C PHE A 143 6.79 -0.51 -10.72
N GLN A 144 7.43 -1.55 -10.17
CA GLN A 144 8.89 -1.69 -10.17
C GLN A 144 9.47 -1.74 -11.58
N ALA A 145 8.78 -2.36 -12.54
CA ALA A 145 9.18 -2.41 -13.95
C ALA A 145 9.12 -1.03 -14.63
N GLY A 146 8.27 -0.12 -14.14
CA GLY A 146 8.19 1.26 -14.60
C GLY A 146 9.32 2.18 -14.07
N LEU A 147 10.11 1.72 -13.09
CA LEU A 147 11.21 2.50 -12.52
C LEU A 147 12.49 2.40 -13.36
N GLN A 148 13.20 3.51 -13.51
CA GLN A 148 14.49 3.50 -14.20
C GLN A 148 15.54 2.77 -13.37
N GLY A 149 16.30 1.87 -14.02
CA GLY A 149 17.36 1.08 -13.38
C GLY A 149 16.89 -0.25 -12.78
N THR A 150 15.63 -0.62 -13.00
CA THR A 150 15.10 -1.94 -12.61
C THR A 150 15.60 -3.05 -13.53
N GLY A 151 15.94 -4.21 -12.97
CA GLY A 151 16.23 -5.43 -13.73
C GLY A 151 14.97 -6.14 -14.24
N LEU A 152 13.79 -5.72 -13.80
CA LEU A 152 12.51 -6.34 -14.16
C LEU A 152 12.00 -5.89 -15.55
N ALA A 153 12.50 -4.78 -16.09
CA ALA A 153 12.06 -4.26 -17.38
C ALA A 153 12.54 -5.12 -18.57
N ASN A 154 13.67 -5.80 -18.42
CA ASN A 154 14.29 -6.65 -19.44
C ASN A 154 14.17 -8.12 -19.05
N GLN A 155 12.94 -8.63 -18.98
CA GLN A 155 12.67 -10.05 -18.71
C GLN A 155 12.07 -10.70 -19.96
N PRO A 156 12.44 -11.95 -20.28
CA PRO A 156 11.82 -12.70 -21.37
C PRO A 156 10.33 -12.91 -21.10
N MET A 157 9.52 -12.83 -22.16
CA MET A 157 8.07 -13.02 -22.07
C MET A 157 7.70 -14.49 -21.92
N ASP A 158 8.45 -15.37 -22.59
CA ASP A 158 8.21 -16.81 -22.61
C ASP A 158 9.15 -17.53 -21.63
N ILE A 159 8.62 -18.56 -20.98
CA ILE A 159 9.36 -19.44 -20.09
C ILE A 159 9.66 -20.74 -20.83
N ALA A 160 10.91 -21.20 -20.78
CA ALA A 160 11.33 -22.49 -21.32
C ALA A 160 11.75 -23.45 -20.21
N TYR A 161 11.72 -24.75 -20.48
CA TYR A 161 12.30 -25.71 -19.54
C TYR A 161 13.80 -25.44 -19.35
N GLY A 162 14.26 -25.49 -18.11
CA GLY A 162 15.59 -25.06 -17.68
C GLY A 162 15.72 -23.57 -17.36
N SER A 163 14.67 -22.76 -17.59
CA SER A 163 14.68 -21.35 -17.20
C SER A 163 14.73 -21.17 -15.68
N VAL A 164 15.55 -20.21 -15.25
CA VAL A 164 15.61 -19.75 -13.86
C VAL A 164 14.61 -18.60 -13.70
N ILE A 165 13.61 -18.80 -12.86
CA ILE A 165 12.54 -17.85 -12.60
C ILE A 165 12.50 -17.44 -11.13
N THR A 166 11.87 -16.31 -10.86
CA THR A 166 11.45 -15.92 -9.52
C THR A 166 9.94 -15.77 -9.52
N LEU A 167 9.28 -16.29 -8.49
CA LEU A 167 7.82 -16.30 -8.39
C LEU A 167 7.40 -15.31 -7.31
N LYS A 168 6.65 -14.28 -7.67
CA LYS A 168 6.11 -13.30 -6.71
C LYS A 168 4.64 -13.58 -6.46
N SER A 169 4.23 -13.55 -5.19
CA SER A 169 2.81 -13.59 -4.84
C SER A 169 2.09 -12.37 -5.42
N ALA A 170 0.90 -12.60 -5.98
CA ALA A 170 0.00 -11.51 -6.37
C ALA A 170 -0.63 -10.81 -5.14
N VAL A 171 -0.61 -11.47 -3.97
CA VAL A 171 -1.07 -10.86 -2.72
C VAL A 171 0.04 -9.96 -2.16
N PRO A 172 -0.25 -8.67 -1.93
CA PRO A 172 0.72 -7.74 -1.35
C PRO A 172 1.27 -8.23 -0.01
N GLY A 173 2.55 -7.94 0.27
CA GLY A 173 3.20 -8.26 1.54
C GLY A 173 3.78 -9.67 1.68
N VAL A 174 3.38 -10.64 0.84
CA VAL A 174 3.89 -12.03 0.91
C VAL A 174 5.31 -12.18 0.30
N GLY A 175 5.61 -11.42 -0.75
CA GLY A 175 6.93 -11.41 -1.39
C GLY A 175 7.16 -12.52 -2.42
N LEU A 176 8.43 -12.92 -2.57
CA LEU A 176 8.94 -13.90 -3.52
C LEU A 176 9.01 -15.30 -2.89
N LEU A 177 8.73 -16.34 -3.67
CA LEU A 177 8.93 -17.73 -3.27
C LEU A 177 10.41 -17.94 -2.93
N HIS A 178 10.66 -18.44 -1.73
CA HIS A 178 11.98 -18.50 -1.13
C HIS A 178 12.26 -19.86 -0.51
N SER A 179 13.50 -20.32 -0.60
CA SER A 179 13.94 -21.50 0.14
C SER A 179 15.42 -21.39 0.55
N HIS A 180 15.79 -22.05 1.63
CA HIS A 180 17.15 -22.03 2.16
C HIS A 180 17.46 -23.37 2.82
N ALA A 181 18.72 -23.65 3.16
CA ALA A 181 19.16 -24.99 3.59
C ALA A 181 18.53 -25.50 4.90
N ASN A 182 17.86 -24.64 5.67
CA ASN A 182 17.26 -25.05 6.93
C ASN A 182 16.00 -25.88 6.71
N THR A 183 15.76 -26.80 7.64
CA THR A 183 14.59 -27.68 7.64
C THR A 183 13.57 -27.24 8.68
N TYR A 184 12.30 -27.64 8.51
CA TYR A 184 11.32 -27.44 9.58
C TYR A 184 11.76 -28.19 10.85
N PRO A 185 11.63 -27.59 12.04
CA PRO A 185 11.99 -28.24 13.30
C PRO A 185 11.06 -29.43 13.62
N ASP A 186 9.82 -29.37 13.15
CA ASP A 186 8.78 -30.37 13.38
C ASP A 186 8.03 -30.73 12.09
N GLY A 187 7.18 -31.75 12.13
CA GLY A 187 6.45 -32.27 10.98
C GLY A 187 7.37 -33.07 10.05
N SER A 188 7.45 -32.68 8.78
CA SER A 188 8.19 -33.43 7.77
C SER A 188 9.71 -33.37 7.92
N LYS A 189 10.22 -32.38 8.66
CA LYS A 189 11.66 -32.05 8.75
C LYS A 189 12.32 -31.87 7.38
N GLN A 190 11.53 -31.55 6.36
CA GLN A 190 12.01 -31.20 5.03
C GLN A 190 12.44 -29.73 4.97
N GLN A 191 13.03 -29.34 3.83
CA GLN A 191 13.49 -27.97 3.60
C GLN A 191 12.35 -26.96 3.74
N GLN A 192 12.65 -25.82 4.37
CA GLN A 192 11.69 -24.74 4.51
C GLN A 192 11.47 -24.00 3.20
N VAL A 193 10.21 -23.74 2.88
CA VAL A 193 9.80 -22.89 1.76
C VAL A 193 8.91 -21.79 2.31
N THR A 194 9.25 -20.53 2.04
CA THR A 194 8.61 -19.34 2.62
C THR A 194 8.38 -18.26 1.56
N GLY A 195 7.63 -17.22 1.92
CA GLY A 195 7.62 -15.94 1.20
C GLY A 195 8.68 -15.01 1.78
N TYR A 196 9.54 -14.44 0.95
CA TYR A 196 10.56 -13.48 1.36
C TYR A 196 10.47 -12.22 0.51
N THR A 197 10.45 -11.06 1.16
CA THR A 197 10.19 -9.79 0.48
C THR A 197 11.36 -9.33 -0.37
N HIS A 198 12.60 -9.60 0.02
CA HIS A 198 13.78 -9.10 -0.69
C HIS A 198 14.23 -10.05 -1.81
N ALA A 199 14.74 -9.48 -2.90
CA ALA A 199 15.35 -10.23 -3.98
C ALA A 199 16.73 -10.76 -3.56
N VAL A 200 16.84 -12.08 -3.42
CA VAL A 200 18.08 -12.80 -3.13
C VAL A 200 18.22 -14.03 -4.03
N GLN A 201 19.42 -14.58 -4.13
CA GLN A 201 19.68 -15.79 -4.95
C GLN A 201 18.83 -17.00 -4.54
N ASN A 202 18.45 -17.07 -3.27
CA ASN A 202 17.55 -18.09 -2.70
C ASN A 202 16.08 -17.95 -3.15
N ASN A 203 15.76 -16.99 -4.02
CA ASN A 203 14.45 -16.89 -4.68
C ASN A 203 14.43 -17.53 -6.08
N ASN A 204 15.56 -18.07 -6.54
CA ASN A 204 15.69 -18.63 -7.88
C ASN A 204 15.16 -20.07 -7.93
N TRP A 205 14.23 -20.33 -8.84
CA TRP A 205 13.64 -21.64 -9.11
C TRP A 205 13.84 -22.01 -10.57
N VAL A 206 14.23 -23.25 -10.84
CA VAL A 206 14.38 -23.80 -12.19
C VAL A 206 13.08 -24.51 -12.56
N VAL A 207 12.55 -24.21 -13.74
CA VAL A 207 11.38 -24.90 -14.30
C VAL A 207 11.86 -26.16 -15.01
N GLU A 208 11.53 -27.33 -14.51
CA GLU A 208 11.91 -28.62 -15.10
C GLU A 208 10.69 -29.45 -15.51
N ILE A 209 10.89 -30.31 -16.51
CA ILE A 209 9.90 -31.27 -16.98
C ILE A 209 9.66 -32.34 -15.88
N MET A 210 8.45 -32.91 -15.87
CA MET A 210 8.11 -34.04 -15.01
C MET A 210 9.07 -35.23 -15.25
N HIS A 211 9.50 -35.91 -14.18
CA HIS A 211 10.44 -37.04 -14.29
C HIS A 211 9.96 -38.16 -15.23
N SER A 212 8.65 -38.41 -15.31
CA SER A 212 8.05 -39.42 -16.20
C SER A 212 8.10 -39.03 -17.68
N GLN A 213 8.28 -37.75 -17.99
CA GLN A 213 8.30 -37.19 -19.34
C GLN A 213 9.69 -36.70 -19.75
N ALA A 214 10.68 -36.80 -18.86
CA ALA A 214 12.06 -36.43 -19.14
C ALA A 214 12.64 -37.34 -20.23
N ARG A 215 12.58 -36.88 -21.48
CA ARG A 215 13.29 -37.51 -22.59
C ARG A 215 14.79 -37.31 -22.35
N GLY A 216 15.54 -38.41 -22.30
CA GLY A 216 16.98 -38.36 -22.02
C GLY A 216 17.72 -37.41 -22.97
N ASN A 217 18.27 -36.32 -22.42
CA ASN A 217 19.36 -35.46 -22.91
C ASN A 217 19.59 -35.34 -24.44
N THR A 218 18.54 -35.22 -25.27
CA THR A 218 18.70 -35.20 -26.75
C THR A 218 17.75 -34.24 -27.46
N SER A 219 17.58 -33.02 -26.96
CA SER A 219 17.11 -31.93 -27.80
C SER A 219 17.86 -30.65 -27.51
N GLU A 220 18.65 -30.20 -28.49
CA GLU A 220 19.27 -28.88 -28.55
C GLU A 220 18.23 -27.76 -28.77
N THR A 221 16.94 -28.12 -28.86
CA THR A 221 15.83 -27.20 -29.07
C THR A 221 15.22 -26.76 -27.75
N LEU A 222 15.15 -25.44 -27.54
CA LEU A 222 14.39 -24.82 -26.44
C LEU A 222 12.92 -25.24 -26.50
N GLU A 223 12.49 -26.03 -25.52
CA GLU A 223 11.08 -26.36 -25.33
C GLU A 223 10.43 -25.32 -24.42
N PHE A 224 9.44 -24.61 -24.97
CA PHE A 224 8.68 -23.58 -24.25
C PHE A 224 7.52 -24.20 -23.48
N GLU A 225 7.27 -23.63 -22.31
CA GLU A 225 6.14 -24.02 -21.47
C GLU A 225 4.81 -23.56 -22.07
N ARG A 226 3.77 -24.38 -21.94
CA ARG A 226 2.41 -24.08 -22.41
C ARG A 226 1.42 -24.18 -21.25
N ASN A 227 0.39 -23.35 -21.28
CA ASN A 227 -0.71 -23.38 -20.31
C ASN A 227 -1.30 -24.80 -20.19
N GLY A 228 -1.42 -25.29 -18.96
CA GLY A 228 -1.97 -26.62 -18.64
C GLY A 228 -0.94 -27.75 -18.61
N ASN A 229 0.34 -27.45 -18.83
CA ASN A 229 1.42 -28.41 -18.62
C ASN A 229 1.75 -28.56 -17.13
N ILE A 230 2.30 -29.72 -16.77
CA ILE A 230 2.72 -30.02 -15.41
C ILE A 230 4.22 -29.81 -15.31
N VAL A 231 4.62 -28.85 -14.48
CA VAL A 231 6.03 -28.52 -14.25
C VAL A 231 6.49 -28.88 -12.85
N ARG A 232 7.80 -29.05 -12.70
CA ARG A 232 8.47 -29.14 -11.43
C ARG A 232 9.29 -27.88 -11.20
N LEU A 233 9.11 -27.28 -10.04
CA LEU A 233 9.94 -26.17 -9.59
C LEU A 233 11.07 -26.70 -8.71
N VAL A 234 12.30 -26.47 -9.12
CA VAL A 234 13.51 -26.91 -8.41
C VAL A 234 14.23 -25.71 -7.86
N HIS A 235 14.49 -25.68 -6.55
CA HIS A 235 15.23 -24.57 -5.96
C HIS A 235 16.68 -24.58 -6.45
N ALA A 236 17.13 -23.50 -7.09
CA ALA A 236 18.43 -23.45 -7.77
C ALA A 236 19.63 -23.60 -6.81
N GLY A 237 19.50 -23.14 -5.57
CA GLY A 237 20.58 -23.21 -4.58
C GLY A 237 20.72 -24.55 -3.87
N THR A 238 19.64 -25.33 -3.75
CA THR A 238 19.63 -26.58 -2.95
C THR A 238 19.25 -27.83 -3.75
N ASN A 239 18.89 -27.68 -5.03
CA ASN A 239 18.44 -28.76 -5.92
C ASN A 239 17.31 -29.61 -5.33
N ARG A 240 16.44 -28.99 -4.52
CA ARG A 240 15.25 -29.64 -3.96
C ARG A 240 14.01 -29.23 -4.72
N ASN A 241 13.06 -30.15 -4.82
CA ASN A 241 11.78 -29.91 -5.46
C ASN A 241 10.85 -29.16 -4.54
N LEU A 242 10.08 -28.23 -5.10
CA LEU A 242 8.88 -27.74 -4.44
C LEU A 242 7.91 -28.92 -4.28
N HIS A 243 7.53 -29.19 -3.04
CA HIS A 243 6.75 -30.37 -2.70
C HIS A 243 5.73 -30.07 -1.61
N SER A 244 4.51 -30.57 -1.80
CA SER A 244 3.48 -30.63 -0.78
C SER A 244 3.32 -32.06 -0.29
N HIS A 245 3.17 -32.25 1.02
CA HIS A 245 2.97 -33.55 1.64
C HIS A 245 1.78 -33.51 2.60
N ALA A 246 1.13 -34.66 2.82
CA ALA A 246 -0.05 -34.80 3.67
C ALA A 246 0.30 -34.82 5.17
N ILE A 247 1.05 -33.83 5.64
CA ILE A 247 1.21 -33.52 7.07
C ILE A 247 0.39 -32.28 7.31
N ALA A 248 -0.43 -32.29 8.37
CA ALA A 248 -1.27 -31.17 8.72
C ALA A 248 -0.40 -29.93 9.02
N ALA A 249 -0.21 -29.07 8.02
CA ALA A 249 0.43 -27.77 8.17
C ALA A 249 -0.29 -26.91 9.22
N ILE A 250 -1.52 -27.27 9.58
CA ILE A 250 -2.36 -26.66 10.62
C ILE A 250 -1.62 -26.51 11.95
N LEU A 251 -0.86 -27.52 12.42
CA LEU A 251 -0.19 -27.41 13.73
C LEU A 251 1.01 -26.44 13.69
N ASN A 252 1.77 -26.45 12.59
CA ASN A 252 2.88 -25.50 12.38
C ASN A 252 2.33 -24.09 12.16
N PHE A 253 1.23 -23.95 11.42
CA PHE A 253 0.53 -22.69 11.18
C PHE A 253 -0.09 -22.13 12.46
N LEU A 254 -0.66 -22.94 13.34
CA LEU A 254 -1.17 -22.49 14.64
C LEU A 254 -0.05 -22.04 15.60
N PHE A 255 1.10 -22.72 15.60
CA PHE A 255 2.25 -22.34 16.43
C PHE A 255 2.96 -21.07 15.93
N PHE A 256 3.02 -20.85 14.61
CA PHE A 256 3.67 -19.68 14.00
C PHE A 256 2.69 -18.58 13.54
N ALA A 257 1.38 -18.76 13.69
CA ALA A 257 0.35 -17.73 13.47
C ALA A 257 0.64 -16.43 14.24
N PRO A 258 1.12 -16.45 15.50
CA PRO A 258 1.49 -15.21 16.21
C PRO A 258 2.71 -14.50 15.61
N PHE A 259 3.51 -15.18 14.79
CA PHE A 259 4.77 -14.68 14.20
C PHE A 259 4.70 -14.44 12.69
N THR A 260 3.59 -14.79 12.05
CA THR A 260 3.36 -14.56 10.61
C THR A 260 2.52 -13.31 10.43
N PHE A 261 3.19 -12.19 10.16
CA PHE A 261 2.56 -10.93 9.80
C PHE A 261 2.13 -11.01 8.33
N GLY A 262 0.83 -10.85 8.02
CA GLY A 262 0.40 -10.66 6.62
C GLY A 262 -0.91 -11.30 6.15
N PHE A 263 -1.76 -11.87 7.02
CA PHE A 263 -3.11 -12.26 6.62
C PHE A 263 -4.17 -11.43 7.37
N ASP A 264 -4.90 -10.60 6.62
CA ASP A 264 -6.00 -9.75 7.15
C ASP A 264 -7.35 -10.49 7.22
N TYR A 265 -7.38 -11.82 7.07
CA TYR A 265 -8.61 -12.62 7.05
C TYR A 265 -8.74 -13.56 8.25
N PRO A 266 -9.96 -13.80 8.78
CA PRO A 266 -10.20 -14.80 9.81
C PRO A 266 -9.78 -16.21 9.35
N ALA A 267 -9.05 -16.93 10.20
CA ALA A 267 -8.59 -18.29 9.89
C ALA A 267 -9.74 -19.27 9.59
N GLU A 268 -10.95 -19.01 10.09
CA GLU A 268 -12.17 -19.79 9.82
C GLU A 268 -12.54 -19.81 8.33
N GLU A 269 -12.25 -18.74 7.58
CA GLU A 269 -12.53 -18.65 6.14
C GLU A 269 -11.55 -19.47 5.29
N LEU A 270 -10.45 -19.94 5.88
CA LEU A 270 -9.46 -20.81 5.25
C LEU A 270 -9.71 -22.30 5.54
N ALA A 271 -10.59 -22.61 6.50
CA ALA A 271 -10.81 -23.98 7.02
C ALA A 271 -11.24 -24.99 5.94
N ASN A 272 -11.92 -24.52 4.88
CA ASN A 272 -12.45 -25.37 3.82
C ASN A 272 -11.64 -25.30 2.51
N ARG A 273 -10.52 -24.57 2.48
CA ARG A 273 -9.67 -24.52 1.29
C ARG A 273 -8.79 -25.76 1.23
N LYS A 274 -9.05 -26.62 0.24
CA LYS A 274 -8.19 -27.75 -0.07
C LYS A 274 -6.99 -27.24 -0.86
N TRP A 275 -5.79 -27.55 -0.40
CA TRP A 275 -4.59 -27.40 -1.20
C TRP A 275 -4.70 -28.33 -2.42
N LEU A 276 -4.53 -27.76 -3.61
CA LEU A 276 -4.48 -28.57 -4.83
C LEU A 276 -3.21 -29.43 -4.78
N LEU A 277 -3.35 -30.72 -5.06
CA LEU A 277 -2.23 -31.67 -5.14
C LEU A 277 -1.24 -31.34 -6.27
N SER A 278 -1.69 -30.53 -7.24
CA SER A 278 -0.89 -30.01 -8.34
C SER A 278 -1.41 -28.64 -8.73
N TRP A 279 -0.52 -27.78 -9.20
CA TRP A 279 -0.87 -26.45 -9.71
C TRP A 279 -0.90 -26.57 -11.24
N ASN A 280 -2.09 -26.46 -11.83
CA ASN A 280 -2.21 -26.14 -13.25
C ASN A 280 -2.06 -24.63 -13.37
N VAL A 281 -0.95 -24.18 -13.96
CA VAL A 281 -0.73 -22.78 -14.34
C VAL A 281 -1.10 -22.62 -15.81
#